data_AF-A0A3D4HR38-F1
#
_entry.id   AF-A0A3D4HR38-F1
#
_cell.length_a   1.000
_cell.length_b   1.000
_cell.length_c   1.000
_cell.angle_alpha   90.00
_cell.angle_beta   90.00
_cell.angle_gamma   90.00
#
_symmetry.space_group_name_H-M   'P 1'
#
loop_
_entity.id
_entity.type
_entity.pdbx_description
1 polymer ?
#
loop_
_entity_poly.entity_id
_entity_poly.type
_entity_poly.pdbx_seq_one_letter_code
_entity_poly.pdbx_strand_id
1 'polypeptide(L)'
;WAFNEEIVARAIYDCKTPVISAVGHETDVTIADFVADLRAPTPSAAAELAVNDYLAFLNTVKEYGCKLNKDLMYKITYNRTRIKEMKLRLYYVSPMYQIKQKRQYLMETEQKLLQRMSLNLKEKRHRLELYITKLEALSPLSKLSQGYALVVGEDNQPVQSVKKVKENEIVTISLLDGDIKARVEERQEIARGK
;
A
#
# COMPACT_ATOMS: atom_id res chain seq x y z
N TRP A 1 -70.52 -56.59 -23.68
CA TRP A 1 -70.15 -55.23 -24.16
C TRP A 1 -68.70 -55.07 -23.78
N ALA A 2 -67.81 -54.90 -24.75
CA ALA A 2 -66.38 -55.19 -24.60
C ALA A 2 -65.67 -54.54 -23.39
N PHE A 3 -66.17 -53.42 -22.87
CA PHE A 3 -65.55 -52.66 -21.77
C PHE A 3 -66.27 -52.79 -20.42
N ASN A 4 -67.36 -53.56 -20.36
CA ASN A 4 -68.16 -53.78 -19.15
C ASN A 4 -68.17 -55.26 -18.72
N GLU A 5 -67.06 -55.96 -18.97
CA GLU A 5 -66.88 -57.38 -18.65
C GLU A 5 -65.85 -57.55 -17.53
N GLU A 6 -66.14 -58.41 -16.56
CA GLU A 6 -65.30 -58.62 -15.37
C GLU A 6 -63.86 -59.02 -15.73
N ILE A 7 -63.70 -59.84 -16.77
CA ILE A 7 -62.37 -60.29 -17.23
C ILE A 7 -61.49 -59.13 -17.67
N VAL A 8 -62.07 -58.10 -18.30
CA VAL A 8 -61.35 -56.90 -18.75
C VAL A 8 -60.98 -56.03 -17.56
N ALA A 9 -61.89 -55.87 -16.59
CA ALA A 9 -61.61 -55.13 -15.37
C ALA A 9 -60.47 -55.77 -14.56
N ARG A 10 -60.48 -57.10 -14.38
CA ARG A 10 -59.39 -57.83 -13.72
C ARG A 10 -58.07 -57.68 -14.47
N ALA A 11 -58.09 -57.74 -15.80
CA ALA A 11 -56.90 -57.53 -16.62
C ALA A 11 -56.32 -56.10 -16.47
N ILE A 12 -57.16 -55.07 -16.35
CA ILE A 12 -56.72 -53.70 -16.07
C ILE A 12 -56.13 -53.60 -14.66
N TYR A 13 -56.79 -54.18 -13.65
CA TYR A 13 -56.31 -54.16 -12.27
C TYR A 13 -54.91 -54.79 -12.12
N ASP A 14 -54.70 -55.93 -12.78
CA ASP A 14 -53.43 -56.65 -12.72
C ASP A 14 -52.35 -56.03 -13.64
N CYS A 15 -52.68 -54.98 -14.40
CA CYS A 15 -51.75 -54.31 -15.29
C CYS A 15 -50.72 -53.47 -14.50
N LYS A 16 -49.43 -53.66 -14.80
CA LYS A 16 -48.34 -52.87 -14.19
C LYS A 16 -48.10 -51.53 -14.89
N THR A 17 -48.55 -51.42 -16.14
CA THR A 17 -48.48 -50.18 -16.90
C THR A 17 -49.70 -49.34 -16.56
N PRO A 18 -49.54 -48.06 -16.17
CA PRO A 18 -50.69 -47.20 -15.86
C PRO A 18 -51.68 -47.13 -17.02
N VAL A 19 -52.98 -47.27 -16.72
CA VAL A 19 -54.06 -47.33 -17.71
C VAL A 19 -54.95 -46.10 -17.58
N ILE A 20 -55.16 -45.38 -18.69
CA ILE A 20 -56.15 -44.30 -18.78
C ILE A 20 -57.35 -44.83 -19.58
N SER A 21 -58.52 -44.91 -18.95
CA SER A 21 -59.76 -45.28 -19.65
C SER A 21 -60.31 -44.11 -20.45
N ALA A 22 -60.77 -44.39 -21.68
CA ALA A 22 -61.29 -43.40 -22.62
C ALA A 22 -62.47 -43.94 -23.45
N VAL A 23 -63.34 -44.72 -22.81
CA VAL A 23 -64.36 -45.56 -23.48
C VAL A 23 -65.64 -44.80 -23.85
N GLY A 24 -66.00 -43.71 -23.15
CA GLY A 24 -67.28 -43.01 -23.37
C GLY A 24 -67.34 -41.58 -22.84
N HIS A 25 -68.44 -40.88 -23.16
CA HIS A 25 -68.72 -39.51 -22.69
C HIS A 25 -69.03 -39.49 -21.19
N GLU A 26 -69.06 -38.31 -20.57
CA GLU A 26 -69.16 -38.16 -19.11
C GLU A 26 -70.28 -38.98 -18.45
N THR A 27 -71.39 -39.23 -19.16
CA THR A 27 -72.58 -39.96 -18.68
C THR A 27 -72.51 -41.49 -18.75
N ASP A 28 -71.62 -42.07 -19.57
CA ASP A 28 -71.49 -43.52 -19.72
C ASP A 28 -70.29 -44.00 -18.91
N VAL A 29 -70.55 -44.74 -17.83
CA VAL A 29 -69.51 -45.29 -16.95
C VAL A 29 -69.52 -46.82 -17.06
N THR A 30 -68.35 -47.39 -17.29
CA THR A 30 -68.14 -48.83 -17.39
C THR A 30 -67.32 -49.36 -16.22
N ILE A 31 -67.37 -50.67 -15.97
CA ILE A 31 -66.54 -51.30 -14.92
C ILE A 31 -65.04 -51.08 -15.19
N ALA A 32 -64.61 -50.99 -16.47
CA ALA A 32 -63.24 -50.67 -16.82
C ALA A 32 -62.80 -49.27 -16.35
N ASP A 33 -63.69 -48.27 -16.37
CA ASP A 33 -63.40 -46.91 -15.91
C ASP A 33 -63.09 -46.84 -14.41
N PHE A 34 -63.70 -47.71 -13.61
CA PHE A 34 -63.50 -47.75 -12.16
C PHE A 34 -62.19 -48.39 -11.74
N VAL A 35 -61.62 -49.23 -12.62
CA VAL A 35 -60.42 -50.01 -12.32
C VAL A 35 -59.17 -49.41 -12.98
N ALA A 36 -59.33 -48.53 -13.97
CA ALA A 36 -58.24 -47.76 -14.55
C ALA A 36 -57.67 -46.71 -13.56
N ASP A 37 -56.40 -46.35 -13.73
CA ASP A 37 -55.72 -45.36 -12.89
C ASP A 37 -56.27 -43.94 -13.09
N LEU A 38 -56.77 -43.66 -14.31
CA LEU A 38 -57.37 -42.39 -14.66
C LEU A 38 -58.50 -42.59 -15.68
N ARG A 39 -59.53 -41.76 -15.61
CA ARG A 39 -60.60 -41.69 -16.62
C ARG A 39 -60.46 -40.40 -17.42
N ALA A 40 -60.58 -40.50 -18.74
CA ALA A 40 -60.69 -39.38 -19.66
C ALA A 40 -61.99 -39.51 -20.48
N PRO A 41 -62.63 -38.39 -20.87
CA PRO A 41 -63.89 -38.40 -21.61
C PRO A 41 -63.75 -38.80 -23.08
N THR A 42 -62.53 -38.72 -23.65
CA THR A 42 -62.25 -39.10 -25.03
C THR A 42 -60.84 -39.67 -25.17
N PRO A 43 -60.56 -40.51 -26.20
CA PRO A 43 -59.21 -41.00 -26.46
C PRO A 43 -58.18 -39.89 -26.67
N SER A 44 -58.57 -38.79 -27.31
CA SER A 44 -57.71 -37.62 -27.49
C SER A 44 -57.36 -36.95 -26.16
N ALA A 45 -58.33 -36.82 -25.24
CA ALA A 45 -58.08 -36.27 -23.91
C ALA A 45 -57.16 -37.18 -23.07
N ALA A 46 -57.30 -38.51 -23.18
CA ALA A 46 -56.38 -39.46 -22.54
C ALA A 46 -54.94 -39.29 -23.06
N ALA A 47 -54.78 -39.15 -24.38
CA ALA A 47 -53.48 -38.93 -25.00
C ALA A 47 -52.86 -37.58 -24.56
N GLU A 48 -53.66 -36.52 -24.49
CA GLU A 48 -53.21 -35.20 -24.03
C GLU A 48 -52.74 -35.23 -22.57
N LEU A 49 -53.50 -35.89 -21.69
CA LEU A 49 -53.12 -36.10 -20.29
C LEU A 49 -51.78 -36.82 -20.15
N ALA A 50 -51.60 -37.94 -20.86
CA ALA A 50 -50.37 -38.71 -20.83
C ALA A 50 -49.16 -37.92 -21.37
N VAL A 51 -49.34 -37.16 -22.46
CA VAL A 51 -48.27 -36.37 -23.07
C VAL A 51 -47.88 -35.18 -22.18
N ASN A 52 -48.85 -34.48 -21.60
CA ASN A 52 -48.57 -33.32 -20.74
C ASN A 52 -47.78 -33.71 -19.48
N ASP A 53 -48.15 -34.81 -18.83
CA ASP A 53 -47.45 -35.29 -17.63
C ASP A 53 -46.00 -35.70 -17.95
N TYR A 54 -45.80 -36.41 -19.07
CA TYR A 54 -44.46 -36.77 -19.54
C TYR A 54 -43.58 -35.54 -19.83
N LEU A 55 -44.13 -34.51 -20.48
CA LEU A 55 -43.40 -33.26 -20.75
C LEU A 55 -43.08 -32.50 -19.47
N ALA A 56 -44.00 -32.46 -18.50
CA ALA A 56 -43.77 -31.84 -17.19
C ALA A 56 -42.64 -32.56 -16.43
N PHE A 57 -42.63 -33.89 -16.45
CA PHE A 57 -41.55 -34.69 -15.86
C PHE A 57 -40.20 -34.40 -16.51
N LEU A 58 -40.12 -34.39 -17.84
CA LEU A 58 -38.88 -34.08 -18.56
C LEU A 58 -38.34 -32.69 -18.25
N ASN A 59 -39.24 -31.69 -18.14
CA ASN A 59 -38.86 -30.34 -17.73
C ASN A 59 -38.28 -30.33 -16.32
N THR A 60 -38.89 -31.09 -15.40
CA THR A 60 -38.42 -31.21 -14.02
C THR A 60 -37.04 -31.84 -13.95
N VAL A 61 -36.79 -32.92 -14.70
CA VAL A 61 -35.46 -33.56 -14.78
C VAL A 61 -34.42 -32.58 -15.33
N LYS A 62 -34.75 -31.82 -16.38
CA LYS A 62 -33.88 -30.80 -16.96
C LYS A 62 -33.56 -29.69 -15.96
N GLU A 63 -34.55 -29.22 -15.21
CA GLU A 63 -34.36 -28.21 -14.17
C GLU A 63 -33.43 -28.71 -13.06
N TYR A 64 -33.60 -29.95 -12.59
CA TYR A 64 -32.70 -30.53 -11.61
C TYR A 64 -31.26 -30.64 -12.14
N GLY A 65 -31.07 -31.01 -13.40
CA GLY A 65 -29.76 -31.01 -14.05
C GLY A 65 -29.11 -29.62 -14.08
N CYS A 66 -29.89 -28.59 -14.43
CA CYS A 66 -29.42 -27.20 -14.41
C CYS A 66 -29.05 -26.73 -12.99
N LYS A 67 -29.89 -27.03 -11.99
CA LYS A 67 -29.63 -26.69 -10.58
C LYS A 67 -28.36 -27.37 -10.06
N LEU A 68 -28.22 -28.68 -10.30
CA LEU A 68 -27.06 -29.46 -9.90
C LEU A 68 -25.76 -28.88 -10.49
N ASN A 69 -25.75 -28.60 -11.80
CA ASN A 69 -24.59 -28.02 -12.47
C ASN A 69 -24.23 -26.64 -11.90
N LYS A 70 -25.23 -25.80 -11.65
CA LYS A 70 -25.03 -24.48 -11.05
C LYS A 70 -24.39 -24.58 -9.66
N ASP A 71 -24.92 -25.46 -8.81
CA ASP A 71 -24.42 -25.65 -7.44
C ASP A 71 -23.02 -26.25 -7.41
N LEU A 72 -22.74 -27.19 -8.32
CA LEU A 72 -21.42 -27.79 -8.47
C LEU A 72 -20.40 -26.74 -8.92
N MET A 73 -20.74 -25.92 -9.93
CA MET A 73 -19.88 -24.83 -10.39
C MET A 73 -19.65 -23.78 -9.31
N TYR A 74 -20.67 -23.47 -8.52
CA TYR A 74 -20.54 -22.59 -7.36
C TYR A 74 -19.56 -23.18 -6.33
N LYS A 75 -19.70 -24.45 -5.95
CA LYS A 75 -18.81 -25.13 -5.00
C LYS A 75 -17.36 -25.19 -5.49
N ILE A 76 -17.13 -25.51 -6.78
CA ILE A 76 -15.79 -25.51 -7.36
C ILE A 76 -15.17 -24.12 -7.27
N THR A 77 -15.92 -23.09 -7.68
CA THR A 77 -15.43 -21.71 -7.69
C THR A 77 -15.11 -21.23 -6.28
N TYR A 78 -16.01 -21.49 -5.33
CA TYR A 78 -15.83 -21.15 -3.93
C TYR A 78 -14.57 -21.80 -3.33
N ASN A 79 -14.39 -23.10 -3.55
CA ASN A 79 -13.21 -23.81 -3.06
C ASN A 79 -11.91 -23.35 -3.72
N ARG A 80 -11.92 -23.03 -5.02
CA ARG A 80 -10.76 -22.42 -5.71
C ARG A 80 -10.37 -21.09 -5.08
N THR A 81 -11.34 -20.22 -4.79
CA THR A 81 -11.11 -18.94 -4.13
C THR A 81 -10.52 -19.14 -2.74
N ARG A 82 -11.09 -20.06 -1.93
CA ARG A 82 -10.56 -20.39 -0.60
C ARG A 82 -9.12 -20.87 -0.64
N ILE A 83 -8.77 -21.76 -1.58
CA ILE A 83 -7.40 -22.25 -1.74
C ILE A 83 -6.47 -21.09 -2.09
N LYS A 84 -6.87 -20.17 -2.97
CA LYS A 84 -6.08 -19.00 -3.34
C LYS A 84 -5.83 -18.09 -2.13
N GLU A 85 -6.86 -17.81 -1.34
CA GLU A 85 -6.74 -17.02 -0.12
C GLU A 85 -5.83 -17.69 0.92
N MET A 86 -5.97 -18.99 1.14
CA MET A 86 -5.12 -19.74 2.06
C MET A 86 -3.66 -19.74 1.60
N LYS A 87 -3.40 -19.89 0.30
CA LYS A 87 -2.04 -19.77 -0.27
C LYS A 87 -1.45 -18.37 -0.04
N LEU A 88 -2.23 -17.32 -0.26
CA LEU A 88 -1.79 -15.94 0.00
C LEU A 88 -1.47 -15.72 1.48
N ARG A 89 -2.35 -16.16 2.39
CA ARG A 89 -2.10 -16.08 3.84
C ARG A 89 -0.83 -16.81 4.23
N LEU A 90 -0.63 -18.03 3.72
CA LEU A 90 0.57 -18.82 3.99
C LEU A 90 1.83 -18.15 3.41
N TYR A 91 1.73 -17.50 2.25
CA TYR A 91 2.82 -16.73 1.67
C TYR A 91 3.22 -15.51 2.52
N TYR A 92 2.25 -14.73 3.02
CA TYR A 92 2.53 -13.57 3.86
C TYR A 92 3.03 -13.94 5.26
N VAL A 93 2.52 -15.03 5.83
CA VAL A 93 2.98 -15.56 7.11
C VAL A 93 4.33 -16.30 6.96
N SER A 94 4.70 -16.70 5.74
CA SER A 94 5.95 -17.41 5.47
C SER A 94 7.15 -16.67 6.06
N PRO A 95 7.96 -17.34 6.89
CA PRO A 95 9.19 -16.77 7.43
C PRO A 95 10.09 -16.20 6.33
N MET A 96 10.09 -16.79 5.13
CA MET A 96 10.87 -16.31 3.99
C MET A 96 10.43 -14.90 3.54
N TYR A 97 9.12 -14.65 3.46
CA TYR A 97 8.60 -13.34 3.09
C TYR A 97 8.92 -12.30 4.17
N GLN A 98 8.75 -12.66 5.44
CA GLN A 98 9.09 -11.78 6.57
C GLN A 98 10.59 -11.45 6.61
N ILE A 99 11.47 -12.43 6.36
CA ILE A 99 12.92 -12.23 6.28
C ILE A 99 13.25 -11.28 5.13
N LYS A 100 12.63 -11.45 3.96
CA LYS A 100 12.85 -10.56 2.81
C LYS A 100 12.45 -9.11 3.14
N GLN A 101 11.28 -8.91 3.75
CA GLN A 101 10.82 -7.59 4.18
C GLN A 101 11.76 -6.96 5.21
N LYS A 102 12.19 -7.72 6.24
CA LYS A 102 13.12 -7.23 7.25
C LYS A 102 14.50 -6.90 6.69
N ARG A 103 15.01 -7.69 5.73
CA ARG A 103 16.27 -7.39 5.02
C ARG A 103 16.18 -6.10 4.22
N GLN A 104 15.08 -5.89 3.51
CA GLN A 104 14.87 -4.64 2.76
C GLN A 104 14.81 -3.44 3.71
N TYR A 105 14.04 -3.54 4.79
CA TYR A 105 13.95 -2.49 5.80
C TYR A 105 15.30 -2.18 6.45
N LEU A 106 16.11 -3.20 6.74
CA LEU A 106 17.46 -3.05 7.27
C LEU A 106 18.34 -2.24 6.30
N MET A 107 18.35 -2.62 5.01
CA MET A 107 19.14 -1.91 3.98
C MET A 107 18.71 -0.44 3.85
N GLU A 108 17.41 -0.16 3.81
CA GLU A 108 16.89 1.20 3.72
C GLU A 108 17.25 2.05 4.95
N THR A 109 17.20 1.44 6.14
CA THR A 109 17.52 2.14 7.40
C THR A 109 19.01 2.38 7.54
N GLU A 110 19.84 1.43 7.13
CA GLU A 110 21.29 1.55 7.07
C GLU A 110 21.71 2.68 6.12
N GLN A 111 21.14 2.72 4.92
CA GLN A 111 21.43 3.79 3.95
C GLN A 111 21.03 5.18 4.50
N LYS A 112 19.87 5.29 5.15
CA LYS A 112 19.43 6.53 5.80
C LYS A 112 20.36 6.94 6.94
N LEU A 113 20.81 6.00 7.75
CA LEU A 113 21.74 6.26 8.85
C LEU A 113 23.05 6.83 8.31
N LEU A 114 23.66 6.18 7.32
CA LEU A 114 24.93 6.62 6.73
C LEU A 114 24.82 8.02 6.10
N GLN A 115 23.73 8.30 5.39
CA GLN A 115 23.46 9.63 4.82
C GLN A 115 23.31 10.71 5.90
N ARG A 116 22.61 10.40 6.99
CA ARG A 116 22.43 11.35 8.10
C ARG A 116 23.73 11.60 8.85
N MET A 117 24.54 10.56 9.06
CA MET A 117 25.85 10.68 9.71
C MET A 117 26.80 11.53 8.86
N SER A 118 26.86 11.31 7.54
CA SER A 118 27.73 12.09 6.66
C SER A 118 27.31 13.56 6.59
N LEU A 119 26.00 13.83 6.54
CA LEU A 119 25.48 15.20 6.59
C LEU A 119 25.83 15.88 7.91
N ASN A 120 25.64 15.20 9.05
CA ASN A 120 25.97 15.74 10.37
C ASN A 120 27.47 16.06 10.48
N LEU A 121 28.34 15.15 10.06
CA LEU A 121 29.79 15.37 10.05
C LEU A 121 30.17 16.56 9.17
N LYS A 122 29.54 16.71 8.00
CA LYS A 122 29.77 17.85 7.10
C LYS A 122 29.35 19.17 7.76
N GLU A 123 28.19 19.22 8.39
CA GLU A 123 27.71 20.41 9.11
C GLU A 123 28.63 20.79 10.27
N LYS A 124 29.10 19.80 11.05
CA LYS A 124 30.03 20.04 12.17
C LYS A 124 31.38 20.55 11.69
N ARG A 125 31.93 19.99 10.60
CA ARG A 125 33.16 20.51 9.96
C ARG A 125 33.00 21.94 9.49
N HIS A 126 31.90 22.26 8.82
CA HIS A 126 31.64 23.61 8.36
C HIS A 126 31.50 24.61 9.52
N ARG A 127 30.82 24.22 10.61
CA ARG A 127 30.74 25.07 11.82
C ARG A 127 32.12 25.30 12.45
N LEU A 128 32.96 24.26 12.51
CA LEU A 128 34.31 24.38 13.03
C LEU A 128 35.14 25.38 12.21
N GLU A 129 35.07 25.29 10.89
CA GLU A 129 35.74 26.21 9.96
C GLU A 129 35.27 27.66 10.15
N LEU A 130 33.96 27.87 10.33
CA LEU A 130 33.40 29.18 10.67
C LEU A 130 33.90 29.71 12.03
N TYR A 131 34.15 28.85 13.01
CA TYR A 131 34.73 29.28 14.28
C TYR A 131 36.22 29.61 14.16
N ILE A 132 36.98 28.83 13.41
CA ILE A 132 38.40 29.08 13.13
C ILE A 132 38.55 30.44 12.43
N THR A 133 37.81 30.67 11.34
CA THR A 133 37.85 31.96 10.61
C THR A 133 37.46 33.15 11.49
N LYS A 134 36.46 33.00 12.39
CA LYS A 134 36.11 34.04 13.36
C LYS A 134 37.23 34.31 14.36
N LEU A 135 37.90 33.27 14.86
CA LEU A 135 39.03 33.41 15.78
C LEU A 135 40.22 34.08 15.09
N GLU A 136 40.51 33.72 13.85
CA GLU A 136 41.56 34.35 13.04
C GLU A 136 41.28 35.84 12.81
N ALA A 137 40.02 36.20 12.46
CA ALA A 137 39.63 37.60 12.27
C ALA A 137 39.73 38.45 13.55
N LEU A 138 39.56 37.83 14.72
CA LEU A 138 39.66 38.50 16.02
C LEU A 138 41.08 38.49 16.61
N SER A 139 42.00 37.70 16.03
CA SER A 139 43.37 37.61 16.51
C SER A 139 44.18 38.88 16.17
N PRO A 140 44.80 39.55 17.15
CA PRO A 140 45.71 40.68 16.88
C PRO A 140 46.85 40.32 15.92
N LEU A 141 47.27 39.06 15.92
CA LEU A 141 48.31 38.54 15.04
C LEU A 141 47.90 38.57 13.56
N SER A 142 46.61 38.41 13.22
CA SER A 142 46.16 38.50 11.83
C SER A 142 46.25 39.92 11.30
N LYS A 143 45.95 40.92 12.13
CA LYS A 143 46.17 42.34 11.80
C LYS A 143 47.66 42.65 11.64
N LEU A 144 48.52 42.15 12.53
CA LEU A 144 49.98 42.31 12.40
C LEU A 144 50.51 41.64 11.12
N SER A 145 49.94 40.50 10.72
CA SER A 145 50.33 39.78 9.49
C SER A 145 49.93 40.45 8.19
N GLN A 146 48.93 41.32 8.22
CA GLN A 146 48.50 42.11 7.05
C GLN A 146 49.35 43.39 6.85
N GLY A 147 50.45 43.56 7.61
CA GLY A 147 51.34 44.71 7.50
C GLY A 147 50.92 45.92 8.33
N TYR A 148 49.93 45.76 9.24
CA TYR A 148 49.63 46.77 10.23
C TYR A 148 50.59 46.62 11.42
N ALA A 149 51.09 47.73 11.95
CA ALA A 149 51.88 47.73 13.18
C ALA A 149 51.05 48.29 14.34
N LEU A 150 51.23 47.74 15.54
CA LEU A 150 50.63 48.29 16.76
C LEU A 150 51.57 49.36 17.33
N VAL A 151 51.10 50.60 17.39
CA VAL A 151 51.88 51.70 17.98
C VAL A 151 51.48 51.88 19.44
N VAL A 152 52.46 51.79 20.33
CA VAL A 152 52.32 51.89 21.79
C VAL A 152 53.14 53.09 22.28
N GLY A 153 52.55 53.94 23.12
CA GLY A 153 53.24 55.09 23.73
C GLY A 153 54.15 54.67 24.90
N GLU A 154 54.87 55.62 25.50
CA GLU A 154 55.75 55.34 26.66
C GLU A 154 54.98 54.72 27.84
N ASP A 155 53.70 55.06 27.99
CA ASP A 155 52.79 54.54 29.02
C ASP A 155 52.30 53.10 28.77
N ASN A 156 52.85 52.42 27.76
CA ASN A 156 52.44 51.08 27.33
C ASN A 156 50.97 50.97 26.86
N GLN A 157 50.36 52.11 26.50
CA GLN A 157 48.99 52.18 25.97
C GLN A 157 48.97 52.33 24.44
N PRO A 158 48.00 51.69 23.74
CA PRO A 158 47.89 51.80 22.29
C PRO A 158 47.49 53.21 21.86
N VAL A 159 48.27 53.77 20.93
CA VAL A 159 48.03 55.11 20.37
C VAL A 159 47.00 55.00 19.24
N GLN A 160 45.74 55.31 19.54
CA GLN A 160 44.65 55.31 18.55
C GLN A 160 44.40 56.68 17.90
N SER A 161 45.02 57.74 18.41
CA SER A 161 44.84 59.10 17.91
C SER A 161 46.13 59.88 18.01
N VAL A 162 46.41 60.65 16.95
CA VAL A 162 47.52 61.60 16.86
C VAL A 162 47.48 62.62 18.02
N LYS A 163 46.31 62.84 18.63
CA LYS A 163 46.12 63.74 19.79
C LYS A 163 46.83 63.32 21.07
N LYS A 164 47.12 62.02 21.22
CA LYS A 164 47.63 61.45 22.47
C LYS A 164 49.16 61.44 22.56
N VAL A 165 49.87 61.76 21.47
CA VAL A 165 51.34 61.74 21.44
C VAL A 165 51.89 63.16 21.35
N LYS A 166 53.00 63.41 22.04
CA LYS A 166 53.74 64.66 22.03
C LYS A 166 54.92 64.59 21.06
N GLU A 167 55.33 65.75 20.55
CA GLU A 167 56.57 65.87 19.76
C GLU A 167 57.79 65.51 20.64
N ASN A 168 58.75 64.80 20.06
CA ASN A 168 59.90 64.16 20.71
C ASN A 168 59.62 62.98 21.65
N GLU A 169 58.38 62.51 21.76
CA GLU A 169 58.05 61.31 22.55
C GLU A 169 58.54 60.02 21.85
N ILE A 170 58.99 59.02 22.63
CA ILE A 170 59.39 57.72 22.10
C ILE A 170 58.17 56.81 22.03
N VAL A 171 57.89 56.29 20.84
CA VAL A 171 56.83 55.29 20.62
C VAL A 171 57.45 53.95 20.23
N THR A 172 56.82 52.87 20.68
CA THR A 172 57.19 51.51 20.29
C THR A 172 56.21 51.03 19.22
N ILE A 173 56.74 50.61 18.09
CA ILE A 173 56.02 50.05 16.96
C ILE A 173 56.23 48.55 16.99
N SER A 174 55.21 47.81 17.44
CA SER A 174 55.23 46.35 17.48
C SER A 174 54.76 45.77 16.15
N LEU A 175 55.64 45.00 15.52
CA LEU A 175 55.43 44.26 14.28
C LEU A 175 55.30 42.76 14.58
N LEU A 176 55.09 41.95 13.55
CA LEU A 176 54.95 40.50 13.67
C LEU A 176 56.19 39.81 14.26
N ASP A 177 57.37 40.36 13.96
CA ASP A 177 58.68 39.77 14.17
C ASP A 177 59.54 40.51 15.22
N GLY A 178 59.06 41.65 15.72
CA GLY A 178 59.76 42.39 16.77
C GLY A 178 59.23 43.80 17.01
N ASP A 179 59.93 44.52 17.89
CA ASP A 179 59.57 45.88 18.29
C ASP A 179 60.60 46.89 17.77
N ILE A 180 60.12 47.98 17.17
CA ILE A 180 60.93 49.12 16.73
C ILE A 180 60.64 50.31 17.62
N LYS A 181 61.67 50.93 18.21
CA LYS A 181 61.53 52.21 18.89
C LYS A 181 61.70 53.35 17.89
N ALA A 182 60.73 54.25 17.83
CA ALA A 182 60.73 55.43 16.97
C ALA A 182 60.48 56.68 17.82
N ARG A 183 61.04 57.81 17.41
CA ARG A 183 60.79 59.12 18.04
C ARG A 183 59.87 59.93 17.15
N VAL A 184 58.87 60.58 17.75
CA VAL A 184 57.94 61.45 17.01
C VAL A 184 58.62 62.77 16.66
N GLU A 185 58.84 63.03 15.37
CA GLU A 185 59.50 64.26 14.91
C GLU A 185 58.51 65.41 14.67
N GLU A 186 57.36 65.13 14.06
CA GLU A 186 56.35 66.14 13.73
C GLU A 186 54.93 65.54 13.83
N ARG A 187 53.96 66.35 14.24
CA ARG A 187 52.56 65.94 14.40
C ARG A 187 51.64 66.70 13.46
N GLN A 188 51.11 66.01 12.44
CA GLN A 188 50.12 66.59 11.51
C GLN A 188 48.76 65.89 11.63
N GLU A 189 47.70 66.66 11.90
CA GLU A 189 46.32 66.15 11.93
C GLU A 189 45.72 66.22 10.52
N ILE A 190 45.49 65.06 9.91
CA ILE A 190 44.85 64.96 8.60
C ILE A 190 43.41 64.48 8.82
N ALA A 191 42.43 65.28 8.42
CA ALA A 191 41.02 64.88 8.46
C ALA A 191 40.76 63.83 7.37
N ARG A 192 40.88 62.55 7.72
CA ARG A 192 40.37 61.45 6.90
C ARG A 192 38.90 61.22 7.27
N GLY A 193 38.01 61.43 6.32
CA GLY A 193 36.56 61.30 6.49
C GLY A 193 36.16 59.91 7.00
N LYS A 194 35.10 59.87 7.81
CA LYS A 194 34.45 58.63 8.25
C LYS A 194 33.84 57.87 7.07
#